data_AF-A0A2C9LUF0-F1
#
_entry.id   AF-A0A2C9LUF0-F1
#
_cell.length_a   1.000
_cell.length_b   1.000
_cell.length_c   1.000
_cell.angle_alpha   90.00
_cell.angle_beta   90.00
_cell.angle_gamma   90.00
#
_symmetry.space_group_name_H-M   'P 1'
#
loop_
_entity.id
_entity.type
_entity.pdbx_description
1 polymer ?
#
loop_
_entity_poly.entity_id
_entity_poly.type
_entity_poly.pdbx_seq_one_letter_code
_entity_poly.pdbx_strand_id
1 'polypeptide(L)'
;MADLPVTKNSDKESSPCNKSMLAKKSVLSVQFLCDCLLFTILGIALLLIRSVAEPHFHGFWCGDKSLSLPYKKDTVTTSLLLVTSLGGSFLMFAINENLVAVVEKGPFMGLKNVVFIQFKTYSIFFFGFIIDVMFVDAIKNTFGRQRPHFFDVCKPDVSQSNCTDTNGLDRWD
;
A
#
# COMPACT_ATOMS: atom_id res chain seq x y z
N MET A 1 56.82 -12.01 56.12
CA MET A 1 57.13 -10.86 55.24
C MET A 1 57.08 -11.37 53.81
N ALA A 2 56.20 -10.97 52.91
CA ALA A 2 55.02 -10.11 52.95
C ALA A 2 54.22 -10.46 51.67
N ASP A 3 52.89 -10.39 51.76
CA ASP A 3 51.95 -10.41 50.64
C ASP A 3 52.18 -9.26 49.64
N LEU A 4 51.82 -9.45 48.36
CA LEU A 4 51.02 -8.52 47.52
C LEU A 4 50.69 -9.15 46.14
N PRO A 5 49.60 -8.69 45.46
CA PRO A 5 48.69 -9.55 44.72
C PRO A 5 48.85 -9.47 43.19
N VAL A 6 48.57 -10.57 42.50
CA VAL A 6 48.32 -10.56 41.05
C VAL A 6 46.88 -10.10 40.82
N THR A 7 46.76 -8.92 40.21
CA THR A 7 45.51 -8.29 39.79
C THR A 7 44.80 -9.14 38.74
N LYS A 8 43.57 -9.57 39.01
CA LYS A 8 42.65 -10.11 38.00
C LYS A 8 42.13 -8.96 37.14
N ASN A 9 42.84 -8.63 36.06
CA ASN A 9 42.25 -7.83 35.00
C ASN A 9 41.32 -8.72 34.17
N SER A 10 40.03 -8.43 34.30
CA SER A 10 38.96 -8.99 33.49
C SER A 10 38.97 -8.31 32.12
N ASP A 11 39.94 -8.66 31.27
CA ASP A 11 39.91 -8.22 29.89
C ASP A 11 38.91 -9.07 29.11
N LYS A 12 37.84 -8.38 28.71
CA LYS A 12 36.75 -8.87 27.86
C LYS A 12 37.28 -9.40 26.54
N GLU A 13 37.48 -10.71 26.44
CA GLU A 13 37.59 -11.39 25.15
C GLU A 13 36.18 -11.48 24.52
N SER A 14 35.73 -10.37 23.91
CA SER A 14 34.47 -10.33 23.15
C SER A 14 34.64 -11.04 21.80
N SER A 15 34.11 -12.24 21.70
CA SER A 15 34.08 -13.08 20.50
C SER A 15 33.42 -12.39 19.27
N PRO A 16 33.94 -12.59 18.05
CA PRO A 16 33.45 -11.95 16.82
C PRO A 16 31.99 -12.29 16.45
N CYS A 17 31.47 -13.41 16.95
CA CYS A 17 30.07 -13.83 16.78
C CYS A 17 29.07 -12.92 17.53
N ASN A 18 29.45 -12.36 18.68
CA ASN A 18 28.58 -11.43 19.43
C ASN A 18 28.52 -10.04 18.79
N LYS A 19 29.61 -9.60 18.15
CA LYS A 19 29.63 -8.31 17.42
C LYS A 19 28.76 -8.37 16.16
N SER A 20 28.79 -9.48 15.41
CA SER A 20 27.93 -9.67 14.24
C SER A 20 26.45 -9.82 14.62
N MET A 21 26.13 -10.46 15.74
CA MET A 21 24.74 -10.56 16.22
C MET A 21 24.20 -9.25 16.82
N LEU A 22 25.01 -8.47 17.55
CA LEU A 22 24.59 -7.15 18.06
C LEU A 22 24.46 -6.10 16.96
N ALA A 23 25.36 -6.09 15.97
CA ALA A 23 25.25 -5.23 14.79
C ALA A 23 24.06 -5.64 13.90
N LYS A 24 23.81 -6.94 13.71
CA LYS A 24 22.65 -7.43 12.94
C LYS A 24 21.33 -7.16 13.68
N LYS A 25 21.33 -7.20 15.01
CA LYS A 25 20.18 -6.85 15.86
C LYS A 25 19.90 -5.34 15.87
N SER A 26 20.94 -4.49 15.93
CA SER A 26 20.76 -3.03 15.86
C SER A 26 20.32 -2.57 14.47
N VAL A 27 20.86 -3.16 13.40
CA VAL A 27 20.45 -2.87 12.02
C VAL A 27 19.00 -3.31 11.76
N LEU A 28 18.59 -4.49 12.26
CA LEU A 28 17.20 -4.95 12.13
C LEU A 28 16.22 -4.06 12.90
N SER A 29 16.57 -3.61 14.10
CA SER A 29 15.73 -2.70 14.88
C SER A 29 15.61 -1.32 14.25
N VAL A 30 16.70 -0.78 13.69
CA VAL A 30 16.67 0.50 12.96
C VAL A 30 15.86 0.38 11.67
N GLN A 31 16.00 -0.72 10.93
CA GLN A 31 15.21 -0.98 9.74
C GLN A 31 13.71 -1.02 10.06
N PHE A 32 13.31 -1.72 11.12
CA PHE A 32 11.92 -1.77 11.55
C PHE A 32 11.37 -0.38 11.92
N LEU A 33 12.16 0.45 12.62
CA LEU A 33 11.79 1.84 12.94
C LEU A 33 11.64 2.69 11.68
N CYS A 34 12.55 2.56 10.72
CA CYS A 34 12.46 3.24 9.43
C CYS A 34 11.23 2.80 8.63
N ASP A 35 10.95 1.49 8.58
CA ASP A 35 9.77 0.94 7.90
C ASP A 35 8.48 1.47 8.55
N CYS A 36 8.39 1.45 9.89
CA CYS A 36 7.26 2.04 10.62
C CYS A 36 7.09 3.53 10.30
N LEU A 37 8.17 4.31 10.34
CA LEU A 37 8.15 5.73 10.02
C LEU A 37 7.66 5.97 8.58
N LEU A 38 8.17 5.19 7.63
CA LEU A 38 7.81 5.22 6.22
C LEU A 38 6.32 4.90 6.02
N PHE A 39 5.80 3.87 6.69
CA PHE A 39 4.36 3.55 6.68
C PHE A 39 3.51 4.68 7.23
N THR A 40 3.92 5.32 8.34
CA THR A 40 3.21 6.51 8.84
C THR A 40 3.23 7.66 7.86
N ILE A 41 4.37 7.95 7.22
CA ILE A 41 4.47 9.03 6.22
C ILE A 41 3.57 8.74 5.01
N LEU A 42 3.61 7.53 4.47
CA LEU A 42 2.75 7.10 3.36
C LEU A 42 1.27 7.15 3.74
N GLY A 43 0.92 6.68 4.94
CA GLY A 43 -0.45 6.73 5.45
C GLY A 43 -0.96 8.17 5.60
N ILE A 44 -0.14 9.07 6.14
CA ILE A 44 -0.48 10.49 6.25
C ILE A 44 -0.62 11.10 4.84
N ALA A 45 0.30 10.81 3.93
CA ALA A 45 0.24 11.30 2.55
C ALA A 45 -1.04 10.83 1.83
N LEU A 46 -1.45 9.58 2.00
CA LEU A 46 -2.73 9.06 1.51
C LEU A 46 -3.93 9.82 2.05
N LEU A 47 -3.96 10.04 3.37
CA LEU A 47 -5.05 10.78 4.01
C LEU A 47 -5.10 12.22 3.53
N LEU A 48 -3.94 12.86 3.35
CA LEU A 48 -3.84 14.22 2.82
C LEU A 48 -4.33 14.30 1.38
N ILE A 49 -3.90 13.39 0.50
CA ILE A 49 -4.42 13.34 -0.88
C ILE A 49 -5.94 13.15 -0.85
N ARG A 50 -6.46 12.26 -0.01
CA ARG A 50 -7.90 11.99 0.02
C ARG A 50 -8.75 13.10 0.63
N SER A 51 -8.16 13.95 1.49
CA SER A 51 -8.88 15.05 2.16
C SER A 51 -8.73 16.40 1.46
N VAL A 52 -7.59 16.66 0.82
CA VAL A 52 -7.27 17.96 0.22
C VAL A 52 -7.41 17.93 -1.30
N ALA A 53 -7.23 16.79 -1.96
CA ALA A 53 -7.31 16.75 -3.41
C ALA A 53 -8.76 16.85 -3.86
N GLU A 54 -9.13 18.04 -4.31
CA GLU A 54 -10.32 18.24 -5.12
C GLU A 54 -10.09 17.52 -6.47
N PRO A 55 -11.07 16.73 -6.95
CA PRO A 55 -10.95 16.04 -8.22
C PRO A 55 -10.81 17.09 -9.33
N HIS A 56 -9.80 16.95 -10.18
CA HIS A 56 -9.65 17.83 -11.32
C HIS A 56 -10.79 17.55 -12.32
N PHE A 57 -11.65 18.54 -12.54
CA PHE A 57 -12.74 18.45 -13.49
C PHE A 57 -12.22 18.66 -14.91
N HIS A 58 -12.49 17.68 -15.78
CA HIS A 58 -12.33 17.84 -17.22
C HIS A 58 -13.67 18.23 -17.82
N GLY A 59 -13.64 19.14 -18.79
CA GLY A 59 -14.80 19.51 -19.57
C GLY A 59 -15.39 18.33 -20.34
N PHE A 60 -16.69 18.37 -20.62
CA PHE A 60 -17.42 17.34 -21.37
C PHE A 60 -18.14 17.94 -22.57
N TRP A 61 -18.56 17.11 -23.51
CA TRP A 61 -19.28 17.56 -24.69
C TRP A 61 -20.79 17.56 -24.42
N CYS A 62 -21.50 18.62 -24.82
CA CYS A 62 -22.91 18.78 -24.50
C CYS A 62 -23.78 17.67 -25.14
N GLY A 63 -23.34 17.08 -26.26
CA GLY A 63 -24.04 16.00 -26.97
C GLY A 63 -23.60 14.56 -26.65
N ASP A 64 -22.73 14.32 -25.67
CA ASP A 64 -22.16 12.97 -25.46
C ASP A 64 -23.13 12.00 -24.78
N LYS A 65 -23.71 11.10 -25.59
CA LYS A 65 -24.58 10.01 -25.11
C LYS A 65 -23.86 9.02 -24.19
N SER A 66 -22.52 8.95 -24.24
CA SER A 66 -21.72 8.03 -23.43
C SER A 66 -21.78 8.35 -21.92
N LEU A 67 -22.19 9.56 -21.55
CA LEU A 67 -22.33 10.06 -20.17
C LEU A 67 -23.78 10.05 -19.65
N SER A 68 -24.72 9.62 -20.50
CA SER A 68 -26.17 9.63 -20.24
C SER A 68 -26.75 8.26 -19.85
N LEU A 69 -25.90 7.28 -19.53
CA LEU A 69 -26.37 5.94 -19.15
C LEU A 69 -27.04 5.99 -17.76
N PRO A 70 -28.11 5.21 -17.53
CA PRO A 70 -28.78 5.18 -16.23
C PRO A 70 -27.87 4.58 -15.16
N TYR A 71 -27.94 5.11 -13.93
CA TYR A 71 -27.21 4.57 -12.80
C TYR A 71 -27.68 3.14 -12.48
N LYS A 72 -26.74 2.20 -12.50
CA LYS A 72 -26.96 0.83 -12.02
C LYS A 72 -26.11 0.61 -10.77
N LYS A 73 -26.73 0.06 -9.73
CA LYS A 73 -26.02 -0.30 -8.51
C LYS A 73 -24.99 -1.39 -8.81
N ASP A 74 -23.83 -1.31 -8.16
CA ASP A 74 -22.74 -2.24 -8.37
C ASP A 74 -23.17 -3.69 -8.11
N THR A 75 -22.96 -4.57 -9.09
CA THR A 75 -23.17 -6.02 -8.96
C THR A 75 -22.11 -6.66 -8.05
N VAL A 76 -20.90 -6.11 -8.04
CA VAL A 76 -19.79 -6.56 -7.20
C VAL A 76 -19.51 -5.48 -6.17
N THR A 77 -19.73 -5.81 -4.90
CA THR A 77 -19.48 -4.87 -3.81
C THR A 77 -17.98 -4.65 -3.63
N THR A 78 -17.60 -3.43 -3.24
CA THR A 78 -16.20 -3.09 -2.95
C THR A 78 -15.60 -4.01 -1.87
N SER A 79 -16.41 -4.41 -0.89
CA SER A 79 -16.01 -5.36 0.16
C SER A 79 -15.64 -6.72 -0.42
N LEU A 80 -16.42 -7.27 -1.35
CA LEU A 80 -16.12 -8.55 -1.98
C LEU A 80 -14.80 -8.47 -2.78
N LEU A 81 -14.59 -7.36 -3.48
CA LEU A 81 -13.40 -7.12 -4.28
C LEU A 81 -12.13 -7.01 -3.41
N LEU A 82 -12.23 -6.37 -2.25
CA LEU A 82 -11.13 -6.29 -1.26
C LEU A 82 -10.86 -7.63 -0.58
N VAL A 83 -11.90 -8.34 -0.16
CA VAL A 83 -11.75 -9.64 0.52
C VAL A 83 -11.14 -10.67 -0.43
N THR A 84 -11.57 -10.70 -1.69
CA THR A 84 -11.06 -11.67 -2.66
C THR A 84 -9.63 -11.37 -3.06
N SER A 85 -9.28 -10.09 -3.28
CA SER A 85 -7.92 -9.71 -3.66
C SER A 85 -6.93 -9.92 -2.51
N LEU A 86 -7.20 -9.34 -1.33
CA LEU A 86 -6.32 -9.52 -0.17
C LEU A 86 -6.29 -10.99 0.26
N GLY A 87 -7.44 -11.64 0.45
CA GLY A 87 -7.51 -13.03 0.87
C GLY A 87 -6.76 -13.98 -0.07
N GLY A 88 -6.90 -13.79 -1.38
CA GLY A 88 -6.16 -14.55 -2.38
C GLY A 88 -4.64 -14.34 -2.28
N SER A 89 -4.18 -13.09 -2.18
CA SER A 89 -2.76 -12.77 -2.00
C SER A 89 -2.20 -13.39 -0.71
N PHE A 90 -2.94 -13.29 0.40
CA PHE A 90 -2.55 -13.87 1.68
C PHE A 90 -2.35 -15.39 1.58
N LEU A 91 -3.32 -16.09 0.99
CA LEU A 91 -3.24 -17.54 0.84
C LEU A 91 -2.06 -17.94 -0.08
N MET A 92 -1.84 -17.21 -1.17
CA MET A 92 -0.73 -17.48 -2.08
C MET A 92 0.62 -17.31 -1.40
N PHE A 93 0.84 -16.25 -0.64
CA PHE A 93 2.10 -16.07 0.11
C PHE A 93 2.26 -17.12 1.20
N ALA A 94 1.17 -17.46 1.92
CA ALA A 94 1.22 -18.51 2.91
C ALA A 94 1.69 -19.84 2.29
N ILE A 95 1.11 -20.24 1.17
CA ILE A 95 1.49 -21.47 0.48
C ILE A 95 2.94 -21.38 -0.01
N ASN A 96 3.31 -20.30 -0.72
CA ASN A 96 4.66 -20.14 -1.26
C ASN A 96 5.74 -20.21 -0.18
N GLU A 97 5.58 -19.47 0.92
CA GLU A 97 6.58 -19.43 1.97
C GLU A 97 6.68 -20.78 2.70
N ASN A 98 5.56 -21.47 2.92
CA ASN A 98 5.59 -22.81 3.49
C ASN A 98 6.25 -23.82 2.55
N LEU A 99 6.03 -23.74 1.23
CA LEU A 99 6.68 -24.60 0.25
C LEU A 99 8.20 -24.37 0.23
N VAL A 100 8.63 -23.12 0.14
CA VAL A 100 10.06 -22.75 0.16
C VAL A 100 10.70 -23.20 1.48
N ALA A 101 10.04 -22.99 2.61
CA ALA A 101 10.50 -23.43 3.92
C ALA A 101 10.72 -24.95 3.98
N VAL A 102 9.79 -25.75 3.44
CA VAL A 102 9.90 -27.22 3.42
C VAL A 102 11.04 -27.68 2.50
N VAL A 103 11.18 -27.07 1.31
CA VAL A 103 12.19 -27.47 0.31
C VAL A 103 13.60 -27.11 0.75
N GLU A 104 13.82 -25.88 1.24
CA GLU A 104 15.18 -25.40 1.54
C GLU A 104 15.67 -25.79 2.94
N LYS A 105 14.78 -25.78 3.93
CA LYS A 105 15.17 -25.88 5.36
C LYS A 105 14.62 -27.13 6.03
N GLY A 106 13.83 -27.93 5.31
CA GLY A 106 13.24 -29.17 5.78
C GLY A 106 11.98 -28.97 6.63
N PRO A 107 11.20 -30.04 6.86
CA PRO A 107 9.90 -29.98 7.54
C PRO A 107 9.97 -29.63 9.04
N PHE A 108 11.17 -29.64 9.65
CA PHE A 108 11.40 -29.44 11.08
C PHE A 108 11.92 -28.03 11.42
N MET A 109 11.38 -26.99 10.78
CA MET A 109 11.68 -25.62 11.17
C MET A 109 10.87 -25.21 12.40
N GLY A 110 11.54 -24.61 13.39
CA GLY A 110 10.85 -24.09 14.58
C GLY A 110 9.82 -23.01 14.24
N LEU A 111 8.66 -23.06 14.91
CA LEU A 111 7.51 -22.17 14.67
C LEU A 111 7.89 -20.67 14.66
N LYS A 112 8.82 -20.27 15.54
CA LYS A 112 9.29 -18.87 15.63
C LYS A 112 9.94 -18.38 14.34
N ASN A 113 10.69 -19.23 13.63
CA ASN A 113 11.35 -18.85 12.38
C ASN A 113 10.34 -18.77 11.24
N VAL A 114 9.40 -19.70 11.16
CA VAL A 114 8.33 -19.68 10.14
C VAL A 114 7.50 -18.41 10.28
N VAL A 115 7.06 -18.08 11.50
CA VAL A 115 6.30 -16.86 11.78
C VAL A 115 7.12 -15.60 11.44
N PHE A 116 8.41 -15.58 11.76
CA PHE A 116 9.27 -14.44 11.45
C PHE A 116 9.42 -14.21 9.94
N ILE A 117 9.59 -15.28 9.15
CA ILE A 117 9.74 -15.14 7.70
C ILE A 117 8.41 -14.70 7.07
N GLN A 118 7.28 -15.31 7.49
CA GLN A 118 5.96 -14.90 7.03
C GLN A 118 5.67 -13.43 7.32
N PHE A 119 5.96 -12.96 8.54
CA PHE A 119 5.78 -11.57 8.90
C PHE A 119 6.58 -10.62 8.01
N LYS A 120 7.84 -10.99 7.70
CA LYS A 120 8.68 -10.22 6.78
C LYS A 120 8.08 -10.16 5.37
N THR A 121 7.61 -11.28 4.84
CA THR A 121 6.99 -11.36 3.51
C THR A 121 5.72 -10.51 3.44
N TYR A 122 4.85 -10.59 4.45
CA TYR A 122 3.63 -9.76 4.51
C TYR A 122 3.93 -8.27 4.64
N SER A 123 4.94 -7.89 5.42
CA SER A 123 5.33 -6.48 5.57
C SER A 123 5.71 -5.86 4.22
N ILE A 124 6.45 -6.58 3.38
CA ILE A 124 6.86 -6.11 2.05
C ILE A 124 5.65 -6.01 1.11
N PHE A 125 4.73 -6.97 1.17
CA PHE A 125 3.50 -6.94 0.39
C PHE A 125 2.64 -5.72 0.71
N PHE A 126 2.39 -5.46 2.00
CA PHE A 126 1.60 -4.29 2.42
C PHE A 126 2.22 -2.96 2.03
N PHE A 127 3.56 -2.90 2.05
CA PHE A 127 4.29 -1.72 1.58
C PHE A 127 4.00 -1.43 0.11
N GLY A 128 4.13 -2.45 -0.76
CA GLY A 128 3.77 -2.32 -2.17
C GLY A 128 2.30 -1.94 -2.37
N PHE A 129 1.40 -2.61 -1.64
CA PHE A 129 -0.03 -2.34 -1.73
C PHE A 129 -0.39 -0.88 -1.39
N ILE A 130 0.21 -0.31 -0.34
CA ILE A 130 -0.03 1.09 0.04
C ILE A 130 0.47 2.05 -1.04
N ILE A 131 1.64 1.79 -1.62
CA ILE A 131 2.18 2.58 -2.73
C ILE A 131 1.27 2.49 -3.95
N ASP A 132 0.78 1.30 -4.29
CA ASP A 132 -0.13 1.11 -5.42
C ASP A 132 -1.45 1.88 -5.21
N VAL A 133 -1.99 1.84 -3.99
CA VAL A 133 -3.19 2.62 -3.63
C VAL A 133 -2.92 4.13 -3.76
N MET A 134 -1.77 4.60 -3.27
CA MET A 134 -1.35 6.01 -3.43
C MET A 134 -1.33 6.40 -4.91
N PHE A 135 -0.68 5.57 -5.72
CA PHE A 135 -0.46 5.83 -7.13
C PHE A 135 -1.79 5.88 -7.90
N VAL A 136 -2.66 4.90 -7.67
CA VAL A 136 -3.97 4.84 -8.32
C VAL A 136 -4.85 6.02 -7.90
N ASP A 137 -4.84 6.42 -6.64
CA ASP A 137 -5.64 7.56 -6.18
C ASP A 137 -5.09 8.89 -6.73
N ALA A 138 -3.77 9.05 -6.83
CA ALA A 138 -3.16 10.20 -7.51
C ALA A 138 -3.58 10.26 -8.99
N ILE A 139 -3.57 9.12 -9.69
CA ILE A 139 -4.02 9.02 -11.09
C ILE A 139 -5.50 9.40 -11.21
N LYS A 140 -6.37 8.86 -10.34
CA LYS A 140 -7.80 9.18 -10.37
C LYS A 140 -8.05 10.68 -10.21
N ASN A 141 -7.35 11.32 -9.28
CA ASN A 141 -7.50 12.75 -9.03
C ASN A 141 -6.95 13.61 -10.18
N THR A 142 -5.93 13.14 -10.88
CA THR A 142 -5.35 13.84 -12.03
C THR A 142 -6.20 13.69 -13.30
N PHE A 143 -6.63 12.47 -13.62
CA PHE A 143 -7.36 12.20 -14.86
C PHE A 143 -8.86 12.45 -14.75
N GLY A 144 -9.46 12.33 -13.56
CA GLY A 144 -10.81 12.84 -13.27
C GLY A 144 -11.93 12.43 -14.23
N ARG A 145 -11.80 11.30 -14.95
CA ARG A 145 -12.74 10.96 -16.03
C ARG A 145 -14.13 10.68 -15.48
N GLN A 146 -15.13 11.33 -16.08
CA GLN A 146 -16.52 11.19 -15.70
C GLN A 146 -17.04 9.77 -15.96
N ARG A 147 -17.89 9.29 -15.03
CA ARG A 147 -18.52 7.96 -15.16
C ARG A 147 -19.64 8.02 -16.20
N PRO A 148 -19.96 6.92 -16.89
CA PRO A 148 -20.99 6.91 -17.92
C PRO A 148 -22.41 7.29 -17.45
N HIS A 149 -22.67 7.30 -16.14
CA HIS A 149 -23.95 7.70 -15.52
C HIS A 149 -23.90 9.08 -14.86
N PHE A 150 -22.97 9.91 -15.31
CA PHE A 150 -22.71 11.22 -14.71
C PHE A 150 -23.93 12.14 -14.70
N PHE A 151 -24.67 12.22 -15.81
CA PHE A 151 -25.85 13.09 -15.89
C PHE A 151 -27.02 12.64 -15.00
N ASP A 152 -27.16 11.33 -14.76
CA ASP A 152 -28.23 10.79 -13.91
C ASP A 152 -28.00 11.10 -12.42
N VAL A 153 -26.72 11.07 -11.99
CA VAL A 153 -26.34 11.30 -10.58
C VAL A 153 -26.10 12.78 -10.28
N CYS A 154 -25.33 13.48 -11.12
CA CYS A 154 -24.85 14.83 -10.84
C CYS A 154 -25.80 15.93 -11.32
N LYS A 155 -26.64 15.65 -12.32
CA LYS A 155 -27.64 16.58 -12.91
C LYS A 155 -27.11 18.01 -13.08
N PRO A 156 -26.08 18.23 -13.92
CA PRO A 156 -25.49 19.56 -14.08
C PRO A 156 -26.46 20.54 -14.75
N ASP A 157 -26.46 21.79 -14.29
CA ASP A 157 -27.23 22.88 -14.92
C ASP A 157 -26.56 23.32 -16.23
N VAL A 158 -27.03 22.77 -17.34
CA VAL A 158 -26.57 23.11 -18.70
C VAL A 158 -26.92 24.54 -19.13
N SER A 159 -27.69 25.29 -18.34
CA SER A 159 -28.02 26.70 -18.61
C SER A 159 -26.85 27.67 -18.39
N GLN A 160 -25.80 27.26 -17.68
CA GLN A 160 -24.57 28.07 -17.53
C GLN A 160 -23.62 27.93 -18.73
N SER A 161 -23.82 26.93 -19.58
CA SER A 161 -22.99 26.65 -20.76
C SER A 161 -23.69 27.04 -22.06
N ASN A 162 -22.93 27.58 -23.03
CA ASN A 162 -23.41 27.91 -24.38
C ASN A 162 -23.62 26.65 -25.24
N CYS A 163 -24.35 25.65 -24.73
CA CYS A 163 -24.63 24.41 -25.44
C CYS A 163 -25.72 24.62 -26.51
N THR A 164 -25.45 25.46 -27.52
CA THR A 164 -26.44 25.97 -28.47
C THR A 164 -26.20 25.47 -29.91
N ASP A 165 -25.08 24.78 -30.15
CA ASP A 165 -24.72 24.31 -31.48
C ASP A 165 -25.45 23.00 -31.82
N THR A 166 -26.13 22.98 -32.96
CA THR A 166 -26.83 21.80 -33.48
C THR A 166 -25.91 20.65 -33.87
N ASN A 167 -24.59 20.91 -33.99
CA ASN A 167 -23.60 19.90 -34.37
C ASN A 167 -23.02 19.11 -33.18
N GLY A 168 -23.30 19.52 -31.93
CA GLY A 168 -22.85 18.83 -30.71
C GLY A 168 -21.33 18.86 -30.48
N LEU A 169 -20.64 19.85 -31.06
CA LEU A 169 -19.19 20.08 -30.93
C LEU A 169 -18.86 21.14 -29.86
N ASP A 170 -19.84 21.53 -29.08
CA ASP A 170 -19.70 22.41 -27.93
C ASP A 170 -19.14 21.65 -26.73
N ARG A 171 -18.15 22.29 -26.09
CA ARG A 171 -17.54 21.80 -24.85
C ARG A 171 -18.05 22.63 -23.67
N TRP A 172 -18.38 21.93 -22.60
CA TRP A 172 -18.65 22.48 -21.27
C TRP A 172 -17.31 22.64 -20.55
N ASP A 173 -16.89 23.88 -20.30
CA ASP A 173 -15.65 24.26 -19.61
C ASP A 173 -15.95 24.93 -18.26
#